data_AF-A0A353KRQ3-F1
#
_entry.id   AF-A0A353KRQ3-F1
#
_cell.length_a   1.000
_cell.length_b   1.000
_cell.length_c   1.000
_cell.angle_alpha   90.00
_cell.angle_beta   90.00
_cell.angle_gamma   90.00
#
_symmetry.space_group_name_H-M   'P 1'
#
loop_
_entity.id
_entity.type
_entity.pdbx_description
1 polymer ?
#
loop_
_entity_poly.entity_id
_entity_poly.type
_entity_poly.pdbx_seq_one_letter_code
_entity_poly.pdbx_strand_id
1 'polypeptide(L)'
;AVEKTADRLKILRDLIYESGYDDIYFCPETMGKTAQIGTIEEITGFCKIDRVFIPTVDFGHVNAREQGSLKTVYDYKSRLEYMIGELGYEKMKNFHVHFSKIQYSAKGEVRHLTFEDTEYGPEFEPLSVALKELRLEPVVICESAGTQAEDAAYMKKVYFNN
;
A
#
# COMPACT_ATOMS: atom_id res chain seq x y z
N ALA A 1 5.60 15.58 13.99
CA ALA A 1 4.25 15.12 13.57
C ALA A 1 4.16 13.59 13.65
N VAL A 2 5.06 12.87 13.00
CA VAL A 2 5.16 11.39 13.04
C VAL A 2 5.17 10.81 14.45
N GLU A 3 6.04 11.30 15.34
CA GLU A 3 6.10 10.84 16.75
C GLU A 3 4.76 11.00 17.48
N LYS A 4 4.13 12.17 17.32
CA LYS A 4 2.79 12.44 17.87
C LYS A 4 1.75 11.48 17.31
N THR A 5 1.82 11.12 16.03
CA THR A 5 0.94 10.11 15.43
C THR A 5 1.18 8.74 16.06
N ALA A 6 2.44 8.32 16.22
CA ALA A 6 2.77 7.05 16.87
C ALA A 6 2.25 6.98 18.31
N ASP A 7 2.34 8.06 19.08
CA ASP A 7 1.77 8.11 20.43
C ASP A 7 0.25 8.02 20.43
N ARG A 8 -0.42 8.62 19.43
CA ARG A 8 -1.87 8.48 19.26
C ARG A 8 -2.28 7.07 18.84
N LEU A 9 -1.45 6.38 18.06
CA LEU A 9 -1.69 4.98 17.69
C LEU A 9 -1.56 4.03 18.89
N LYS A 10 -0.67 4.31 19.86
CA LYS A 10 -0.62 3.55 21.12
C LYS A 10 -1.93 3.70 21.92
N ILE A 11 -2.47 4.92 21.98
CA ILE A 11 -3.78 5.17 22.61
C ILE A 11 -4.90 4.47 21.84
N LEU A 12 -4.90 4.54 20.50
CA LEU A 12 -5.89 3.84 19.67
C LEU A 12 -5.84 2.33 19.89
N ARG A 13 -4.64 1.74 19.94
CA ARG A 13 -4.44 0.33 20.27
C ARG A 13 -5.14 -0.01 21.59
N ASP A 14 -4.89 0.75 22.65
CA ASP A 14 -5.49 0.48 23.96
C ASP A 14 -7.03 0.50 23.89
N LEU A 15 -7.61 1.47 23.17
CA LEU A 15 -9.05 1.56 22.94
C LEU A 15 -9.61 0.38 22.11
N ILE A 16 -8.86 -0.15 21.14
CA ILE A 16 -9.25 -1.33 20.36
C ILE A 16 -9.36 -2.55 21.29
N TYR A 17 -8.37 -2.77 22.15
CA TYR A 17 -8.38 -3.86 23.13
C TYR A 17 -9.49 -3.69 24.16
N GLU A 18 -9.67 -2.49 24.72
CA GLU A 18 -10.73 -2.18 25.69
C GLU A 18 -12.13 -2.39 25.12
N SER A 19 -12.29 -2.17 23.80
CA SER A 19 -13.56 -2.35 23.09
C SER A 19 -13.79 -3.78 22.59
N GLY A 20 -12.80 -4.68 22.73
CA GLY A 20 -12.90 -6.07 22.27
C GLY A 20 -12.86 -6.23 20.75
N TYR A 21 -12.16 -5.34 20.03
CA TYR A 21 -12.00 -5.36 18.57
C TYR A 21 -10.60 -5.80 18.12
N ASP A 22 -9.86 -6.52 18.97
CA ASP A 22 -8.50 -6.98 18.69
C ASP A 22 -8.42 -8.18 17.72
N ASP A 23 -9.57 -8.59 17.19
CA ASP A 23 -9.76 -9.51 16.06
C ASP A 23 -9.82 -8.79 14.69
N ILE A 24 -9.87 -7.46 14.68
CA ILE A 24 -9.87 -6.62 13.47
C ILE A 24 -8.49 -5.96 13.31
N TYR A 25 -8.10 -5.77 12.05
CA TYR A 25 -6.91 -4.99 11.71
C TYR A 25 -7.25 -3.52 11.44
N PHE A 26 -6.45 -2.63 12.01
CA PHE A 26 -6.41 -1.22 11.62
C PHE A 26 -5.25 -1.00 10.65
N CYS A 27 -5.55 -0.53 9.45
CA CYS A 27 -4.57 -0.49 8.36
C CYS A 27 -4.15 0.95 8.02
N PRO A 28 -3.07 1.49 8.61
CA PRO A 28 -2.58 2.81 8.22
C PRO A 28 -2.02 2.75 6.79
N GLU A 29 -2.40 3.74 5.98
CA GLU A 29 -2.12 3.76 4.54
C GLU A 29 -0.98 4.71 4.17
N THR A 30 -0.16 4.30 3.21
CA THR A 30 0.81 5.19 2.54
C THR A 30 0.10 6.34 1.84
N MET A 31 0.70 7.54 1.84
CA MET A 31 0.08 8.75 1.30
C MET A 31 0.87 9.34 0.13
N GLY A 32 0.15 9.82 -0.89
CA GLY A 32 0.74 10.26 -2.15
C GLY A 32 1.35 11.66 -2.14
N LYS A 33 0.98 12.53 -1.18
CA LYS A 33 1.53 13.90 -1.09
C LYS A 33 2.70 13.97 -0.14
N THR A 34 3.73 14.71 -0.52
CA THR A 34 4.96 14.84 0.27
C THR A 34 4.76 15.53 1.62
N ALA A 35 3.73 16.38 1.73
CA ALA A 35 3.35 17.07 2.96
C ALA A 35 2.56 16.21 3.96
N GLN A 36 2.14 14.99 3.57
CA GLN A 36 1.40 14.05 4.43
C GLN A 36 2.35 13.02 5.05
N ILE A 37 1.99 12.53 6.23
CA ILE A 37 2.61 11.33 6.82
C ILE A 37 2.10 10.13 6.03
N GLY A 38 2.99 9.23 5.62
CA GLY A 38 2.64 8.00 4.95
C GLY A 38 3.74 7.47 4.03
N THR A 39 5.02 7.61 4.40
CA THR A 39 6.07 6.91 3.64
C THR A 39 6.02 5.43 3.97
N ILE A 40 6.67 4.60 3.17
CA ILE A 40 6.81 3.17 3.48
C ILE A 40 7.42 2.99 4.88
N GLU A 41 8.43 3.78 5.23
CA GLU A 41 9.11 3.72 6.54
C GLU A 41 8.22 4.20 7.69
N GLU A 42 7.46 5.28 7.51
CA GLU A 42 6.54 5.80 8.52
C GLU A 42 5.41 4.80 8.80
N ILE A 43 4.79 4.24 7.75
CA ILE A 43 3.73 3.24 7.88
C ILE A 43 4.26 1.93 8.49
N THR A 44 5.45 1.50 8.07
CA THR A 44 6.15 0.36 8.66
C THR A 44 6.40 0.61 10.15
N GLY A 45 6.92 1.79 10.52
CA GLY A 45 7.15 2.17 11.92
C GLY A 45 5.88 2.15 12.77
N PHE A 46 4.75 2.62 12.22
CA PHE A 46 3.45 2.52 12.90
C PHE A 46 2.98 1.09 13.07
N CYS A 47 3.18 0.23 12.07
CA CYS A 47 2.81 -1.17 12.15
C CYS A 47 3.69 -1.99 13.10
N LYS A 48 4.83 -1.46 13.57
CA LYS A 48 5.63 -2.09 14.64
C LYS A 48 5.02 -1.92 16.05
N ILE A 49 4.09 -0.98 16.22
CA ILE A 49 3.54 -0.64 17.54
C ILE A 49 2.77 -1.81 18.16
N ASP A 50 2.00 -2.54 17.36
CA ASP A 50 1.17 -3.66 17.82
C ASP A 50 0.78 -4.61 16.68
N ARG A 51 0.28 -5.80 17.01
CA ARG A 51 -0.24 -6.79 16.05
C ARG A 51 -1.52 -6.33 15.34
N VAL A 52 -2.33 -5.47 15.97
CA VAL A 52 -3.58 -4.96 15.37
C VAL A 52 -3.34 -4.02 14.19
N PHE A 53 -2.10 -3.56 14.00
CA PHE A 53 -1.71 -2.74 12.87
C PHE A 53 -1.03 -3.57 11.79
N ILE A 54 -1.61 -3.55 10.58
CA ILE A 54 -1.00 -4.09 9.36
C ILE A 54 -0.95 -2.97 8.32
N PRO A 55 0.06 -2.90 7.44
CA PRO A 55 0.15 -1.78 6.52
C PRO A 55 -0.89 -1.90 5.40
N THR A 56 -1.47 -0.75 5.00
CA THR A 56 -2.00 -0.58 3.66
C THR A 56 -0.94 0.08 2.79
N VAL A 57 -0.57 -0.57 1.69
CA VAL A 57 0.28 0.04 0.66
C VAL A 57 -0.59 0.41 -0.53
N ASP A 58 -0.79 1.71 -0.71
CA ASP A 58 -1.27 2.25 -1.97
C ASP A 58 -0.06 2.49 -2.89
N PHE A 59 0.07 1.64 -3.91
CA PHE A 59 1.20 1.74 -4.83
C PHE A 59 1.11 2.95 -5.76
N GLY A 60 -0.09 3.47 -6.03
CA GLY A 60 -0.28 4.77 -6.67
C GLY A 60 0.37 5.85 -5.80
N HIS A 61 -0.01 5.95 -4.53
CA HIS A 61 0.57 6.91 -3.60
C HIS A 61 2.09 6.83 -3.51
N VAL A 62 2.64 5.63 -3.36
CA VAL A 62 4.11 5.42 -3.34
C VAL A 62 4.73 5.92 -4.63
N ASN A 63 4.19 5.54 -5.80
CA ASN A 63 4.69 5.97 -7.10
C ASN A 63 4.63 7.50 -7.27
N ALA A 64 3.51 8.13 -6.90
CA ALA A 64 3.32 9.57 -6.97
C ALA A 64 4.32 10.32 -6.08
N ARG A 65 4.47 9.86 -4.84
CA ARG A 65 5.37 10.47 -3.86
C ARG A 65 6.83 10.38 -4.29
N GLU A 66 7.22 9.22 -4.82
CA GLU A 66 8.58 8.93 -5.27
C GLU A 66 8.84 9.33 -6.73
N GLN A 67 7.92 10.09 -7.34
CA GLN A 67 8.07 10.67 -8.68
C GLN A 67 8.24 9.64 -9.81
N GLY A 68 7.42 8.58 -9.79
CA GLY A 68 7.38 7.57 -10.84
C GLY A 68 8.38 6.41 -10.63
N SER A 69 8.67 6.06 -9.38
CA SER A 69 9.70 5.07 -9.05
C SER A 69 9.32 3.62 -9.35
N LEU A 70 8.03 3.29 -9.48
CA LEU A 70 7.55 1.92 -9.60
C LEU A 70 7.38 1.52 -11.07
N LYS A 71 8.42 0.93 -11.68
CA LYS A 71 8.43 0.56 -13.10
C LYS A 71 8.67 -0.92 -13.34
N THR A 72 9.41 -1.57 -12.46
CA THR A 72 9.91 -2.93 -12.63
C THR A 72 9.54 -3.79 -11.42
N VAL A 73 9.62 -5.11 -11.58
CA VAL A 73 9.39 -6.07 -10.48
C VAL A 73 10.32 -5.76 -9.30
N TYR A 74 11.57 -5.39 -9.57
CA TYR A 74 12.54 -5.03 -8.54
C TYR A 74 12.11 -3.82 -7.70
N ASP A 75 11.53 -2.81 -8.34
CA ASP A 75 11.08 -1.60 -7.64
C ASP A 75 10.03 -1.96 -6.58
N TYR A 76 9.05 -2.79 -6.92
CA TYR A 76 8.07 -3.31 -5.98
C TYR A 76 8.69 -4.22 -4.92
N LYS A 77 9.49 -5.21 -5.34
CA LYS A 77 10.09 -6.19 -4.42
C LYS A 77 10.94 -5.52 -3.36
N SER A 78 11.75 -4.53 -3.73
CA SER A 78 12.61 -3.85 -2.75
C SER A 78 11.84 -3.20 -1.61
N ARG A 79 10.66 -2.60 -1.87
CA ARG A 79 9.79 -2.04 -0.82
C ARG A 79 9.14 -3.15 0.01
N LEU A 80 8.62 -4.18 -0.64
CA LEU A 80 7.99 -5.32 0.03
C LEU A 80 8.98 -6.09 0.92
N GLU A 81 10.20 -6.34 0.44
CA GLU A 81 11.27 -7.01 1.19
C GLU A 81 11.73 -6.18 2.38
N TYR A 82 11.81 -4.84 2.24
CA TYR A 82 12.04 -3.95 3.37
C TYR A 82 10.95 -4.13 4.45
N MET A 83 9.67 -4.08 4.05
CA MET A 83 8.55 -4.24 4.99
C MET A 83 8.52 -5.64 5.62
N ILE A 84 8.84 -6.70 4.87
CA ILE A 84 8.98 -8.06 5.40
C ILE A 84 10.12 -8.12 6.43
N GLY A 85 11.26 -7.52 6.14
CA GLY A 85 12.40 -7.48 7.07
C GLY A 85 12.08 -6.76 8.38
N GLU A 86 11.27 -5.71 8.32
CA GLU A 86 10.93 -4.86 9.46
C GLU A 86 9.73 -5.38 10.27
N LEU A 87 8.73 -5.97 9.61
CA LEU A 87 7.45 -6.39 10.21
C LEU A 87 7.32 -7.90 10.40
N GLY A 88 8.18 -8.67 9.75
CA GLY A 88 8.07 -10.12 9.66
C GLY A 88 7.11 -10.56 8.55
N TYR A 89 7.40 -11.75 8.02
CA TYR A 89 6.66 -12.33 6.89
C TYR A 89 5.18 -12.55 7.21
N GLU A 90 4.84 -13.07 8.39
CA GLU A 90 3.44 -13.39 8.75
C GLU A 90 2.53 -12.16 8.73
N LYS A 91 3.03 -11.02 9.21
CA LYS A 91 2.28 -9.75 9.17
C LYS A 91 2.11 -9.25 7.73
N MET A 92 3.15 -9.40 6.91
CA MET A 92 3.14 -8.95 5.52
C MET A 92 2.43 -9.92 4.57
N LYS A 93 2.25 -11.20 4.93
CA LYS A 93 1.68 -12.19 4.03
C LYS A 93 0.31 -11.78 3.50
N ASN A 94 -0.54 -11.23 4.38
CA ASN A 94 -1.92 -10.82 4.07
C ASN A 94 -2.14 -9.32 4.29
N PHE A 95 -1.14 -8.50 3.97
CA PHE A 95 -1.26 -7.04 4.09
C PHE A 95 -2.35 -6.46 3.15
N HIS A 96 -2.68 -5.19 3.34
CA HIS A 96 -3.71 -4.52 2.55
C HIS A 96 -3.07 -3.74 1.40
N VAL A 97 -3.68 -3.78 0.22
CA VAL A 97 -3.19 -3.07 -0.97
C VAL A 97 -4.32 -2.26 -1.57
N HIS A 98 -4.02 -1.00 -1.88
CA HIS A 98 -4.81 -0.21 -2.82
C HIS A 98 -4.02 -0.08 -4.13
N PHE A 99 -4.72 -0.12 -5.26
CA PHE A 99 -4.08 0.00 -6.56
C PHE A 99 -4.92 0.78 -7.56
N SER A 100 -4.26 1.73 -8.21
CA SER A 100 -4.73 2.50 -9.36
C SER A 100 -3.52 3.13 -10.05
N LYS A 101 -3.67 3.56 -11.31
CA LYS A 101 -2.75 4.54 -11.89
C LYS A 101 -2.98 5.89 -11.22
N ILE A 102 -1.98 6.77 -11.23
CA ILE A 102 -2.08 8.02 -10.49
C ILE A 102 -1.41 9.18 -11.20
N GLN A 103 -2.12 10.29 -11.32
CA GLN A 103 -1.54 11.54 -11.76
C GLN A 103 -0.80 12.18 -10.59
N TYR A 104 0.42 12.66 -10.83
CA TYR A 104 1.21 13.34 -9.80
C TYR A 104 1.95 14.58 -10.33
N SER A 105 2.32 15.43 -9.40
CA SER A 105 3.13 16.63 -9.61
C SER A 105 4.39 16.55 -8.75
N ALA A 106 5.22 17.59 -8.78
CA ALA A 106 6.35 17.73 -7.85
C ALA A 106 5.94 17.71 -6.35
N LYS A 107 4.66 17.95 -6.04
CA LYS A 107 4.11 17.88 -4.67
C LYS A 107 3.53 16.51 -4.31
N GLY A 108 3.65 15.54 -5.21
CA GLY A 108 3.04 14.22 -5.11
C GLY A 108 1.67 14.17 -5.80
N GLU A 109 0.82 13.27 -5.32
CA GLU A 109 -0.48 12.94 -5.89
C GLU A 109 -1.35 14.16 -6.25
N VAL A 110 -2.01 14.06 -7.41
CA VAL A 110 -3.09 14.94 -7.87
C VAL A 110 -4.43 14.22 -7.86
N ARG A 111 -4.53 13.03 -8.49
CA ARG A 111 -5.76 12.21 -8.54
C ARG A 111 -5.47 10.78 -9.02
N HIS A 112 -6.31 9.84 -8.59
CA HIS A 112 -6.39 8.49 -9.15
C HIS A 112 -6.84 8.51 -10.61
N LEU A 113 -6.38 7.53 -11.39
CA LEU A 113 -6.63 7.35 -12.81
C LEU A 113 -7.12 5.92 -13.08
N THR A 114 -7.62 5.69 -14.29
CA THR A 114 -8.00 4.37 -14.80
C THR A 114 -6.80 3.68 -15.43
N PHE A 115 -6.91 2.38 -15.73
CA PHE A 115 -5.82 1.65 -16.40
C PHE A 115 -5.64 2.03 -17.88
N GLU A 116 -6.62 2.72 -18.47
CA GLU A 116 -6.54 3.27 -19.84
C GLU A 116 -5.53 4.42 -19.96
N ASP A 117 -5.11 5.04 -18.85
CA ASP A 117 -4.12 6.11 -18.88
C ASP A 117 -2.77 5.59 -19.38
N THR A 118 -2.19 6.29 -20.36
CA THR A 118 -0.91 5.92 -20.98
C THR A 118 0.24 6.85 -20.62
N GLU A 119 0.00 7.88 -19.79
CA GLU A 119 0.99 8.88 -19.41
C GLU A 119 1.61 8.55 -18.05
N TYR A 120 0.78 8.14 -17.08
CA TYR A 120 1.17 7.85 -15.71
C TYR A 120 1.02 6.37 -15.37
N GLY A 121 1.95 5.87 -14.56
CA GLY A 121 1.82 4.59 -13.88
C GLY A 121 1.24 4.74 -12.47
N PRO A 122 1.46 3.76 -11.58
CA PRO A 122 2.20 2.52 -11.82
C PRO A 122 1.45 1.48 -12.68
N GLU A 123 2.19 0.58 -13.33
CA GLU A 123 1.61 -0.60 -13.99
C GLU A 123 1.48 -1.77 -12.98
N PHE A 124 0.42 -2.57 -13.11
CA PHE A 124 0.09 -3.63 -12.15
C PHE A 124 0.89 -4.92 -12.37
N GLU A 125 1.26 -5.24 -13.60
CA GLU A 125 1.95 -6.50 -13.95
C GLU A 125 3.21 -6.72 -13.12
N PRO A 126 4.12 -5.74 -12.94
CA PRO A 126 5.33 -5.98 -12.17
C PRO A 126 5.05 -6.20 -10.67
N LEU A 127 4.00 -5.58 -10.12
CA LEU A 127 3.54 -5.87 -8.76
C LEU A 127 3.03 -7.32 -8.67
N SER A 128 2.24 -7.78 -9.64
CA SER A 128 1.69 -9.14 -9.65
C SER A 128 2.80 -10.21 -9.60
N VAL A 129 3.90 -9.99 -10.32
CA VAL A 129 5.07 -10.87 -10.31
C VAL A 129 5.79 -10.80 -8.95
N ALA A 130 5.99 -9.59 -8.40
CA ALA A 130 6.60 -9.41 -7.09
C ALA A 130 5.84 -10.15 -5.98
N LEU A 131 4.50 -10.05 -5.97
CA LEU A 131 3.66 -10.75 -5.00
C LEU A 131 3.82 -12.28 -5.08
N LYS A 132 3.85 -12.85 -6.29
CA LYS A 132 4.06 -14.30 -6.50
C LYS A 132 5.44 -14.75 -6.06
N GLU A 133 6.48 -14.03 -6.45
CA GLU A 133 7.86 -14.38 -6.10
C GLU A 133 8.07 -14.34 -4.57
N LEU A 134 7.46 -13.37 -3.90
CA LEU A 134 7.52 -13.22 -2.45
C LEU A 134 6.46 -14.06 -1.71
N ARG A 135 5.58 -14.78 -2.44
CA ARG A 135 4.47 -15.59 -1.89
C ARG A 135 3.53 -14.82 -0.95
N LEU A 136 3.33 -13.54 -1.26
CA LEU A 136 2.38 -12.68 -0.57
C LEU A 136 0.98 -12.87 -1.15
N GLU A 137 -0.03 -12.81 -0.30
CA GLU A 137 -1.43 -13.05 -0.60
C GLU A 137 -2.31 -11.87 -0.13
N PRO A 138 -1.99 -10.61 -0.48
CA PRO A 138 -2.75 -9.46 0.00
C PRO A 138 -4.17 -9.41 -0.55
N VAL A 139 -5.04 -8.70 0.17
CA VAL A 139 -6.27 -8.19 -0.42
C VAL A 139 -5.92 -6.94 -1.23
N VAL A 140 -6.21 -6.97 -2.53
CA VAL A 140 -5.99 -5.85 -3.46
C VAL A 140 -7.33 -5.18 -3.77
N ILE A 141 -7.46 -3.91 -3.39
CA ILE A 141 -8.61 -3.06 -3.66
C ILE A 141 -8.27 -2.13 -4.83
N CYS A 142 -9.15 -2.07 -5.83
CA CYS A 142 -9.00 -1.16 -6.96
C CYS A 142 -9.62 0.21 -6.63
N GLU A 143 -8.83 1.26 -6.76
CA GLU A 143 -9.25 2.65 -6.51
C GLU A 143 -9.27 3.51 -7.78
N SER A 144 -9.26 2.86 -8.95
CA SER A 144 -9.35 3.55 -10.24
C SER A 144 -10.57 4.48 -10.32
N ALA A 145 -10.42 5.62 -10.99
CA ALA A 145 -11.48 6.63 -11.09
C ALA A 145 -12.63 6.20 -12.02
N GLY A 146 -13.65 5.54 -11.48
CA GLY A 146 -14.90 5.23 -12.20
C GLY A 146 -14.88 3.92 -13.00
N THR A 147 -13.77 3.18 -12.97
CA THR A 147 -13.57 1.88 -13.64
C THR A 147 -13.12 0.79 -12.67
N GLN A 148 -13.47 0.91 -11.38
CA GLN A 148 -12.98 0.02 -10.33
C GLN A 148 -13.27 -1.45 -10.62
N ALA A 149 -14.44 -1.77 -11.19
CA ALA A 149 -14.84 -3.13 -11.49
C ALA A 149 -14.05 -3.71 -12.67
N GLU A 150 -13.89 -2.93 -13.73
CA GLU A 150 -13.17 -3.29 -14.96
C GLU A 150 -11.67 -3.47 -14.68
N ASP A 151 -11.06 -2.53 -13.96
CA ASP A 151 -9.64 -2.54 -13.64
C ASP A 151 -9.32 -3.62 -12.58
N ALA A 152 -10.21 -3.87 -11.62
CA ALA A 152 -10.08 -5.02 -10.72
C ALA A 152 -10.14 -6.36 -11.48
N ALA A 153 -11.05 -6.48 -12.46
CA ALA A 153 -11.13 -7.67 -13.31
C ALA A 153 -9.86 -7.85 -14.15
N TYR A 154 -9.29 -6.77 -14.66
CA TYR A 154 -8.00 -6.77 -15.33
C TYR A 154 -6.88 -7.26 -14.41
N MET A 155 -6.74 -6.68 -13.21
CA MET A 155 -5.73 -7.10 -12.22
C MET A 155 -5.84 -8.58 -11.88
N LYS A 156 -7.08 -9.07 -11.68
CA LYS A 156 -7.33 -10.50 -11.43
C LYS A 156 -6.87 -11.37 -12.59
N LYS A 157 -7.18 -10.99 -13.84
CA LYS A 157 -6.74 -11.70 -15.04
C LYS A 157 -5.22 -11.75 -15.14
N VAL A 158 -4.55 -10.62 -14.94
CA VAL A 158 -3.08 -10.53 -14.94
C VAL A 158 -2.48 -11.44 -13.87
N TYR A 159 -3.02 -11.43 -12.66
CA TYR A 159 -2.53 -12.27 -11.57
C TYR A 159 -2.66 -13.77 -11.85
N PHE A 160 -3.75 -14.24 -12.45
CA PHE A 160 -3.94 -15.69 -12.68
C PHE A 160 -3.39 -16.21 -14.02
N ASN A 161 -3.10 -15.34 -14.99
CA ASN A 161 -2.64 -15.76 -16.32
C ASN A 161 -1.13 -15.62 -16.53
N ASN A 162 -0.45 -14.80 -15.72
CA ASN A 162 1.01 -14.78 -15.63
C ASN A 162 1.52 -15.82 -14.63
#